data_AF-A0AAW0W3E7-F1
#
_entry.id   AF-A0AAW0W3E7-F1
#
_cell.length_a   1.000
_cell.length_b   1.000
_cell.length_c   1.000
_cell.angle_alpha   90.00
_cell.angle_beta   90.00
_cell.angle_gamma   90.00
#
_symmetry.space_group_name_H-M   'P 1'
#
loop_
_entity.id
_entity.type
_entity.pdbx_description
1 polymer ?
#
loop_
_entity_poly.entity_id
_entity_poly.type
_entity_poly.pdbx_seq_one_letter_code
_entity_poly.pdbx_strand_id
1 'polypeptide(L)'
;HRQFPLHEMFLQKGGHGQEDLFRVLKVHAQVSPDEYCQAHAPLAAVLLMQMPAEPAFWCLKSICDKYVPGYYARGLEAIQIDGDILYKLLKKVSPSAYKHLKKHKIEPVLYMTEWFMCLFSRTLPWSSVLRVWDMFFCEGVKVLFRVGLVLLKYGLRSQVLKRCPGMYETLQALRNIDHGVMAEGFLLFQMQRLDLTEDDLQREHQRQVQKRRQAAKDAAANGR
;
A
#
# COMPACT_ATOMS: atom_id res chain seq x y z
N HIS A 1 -3.28 -17.44 11.56
CA HIS A 1 -1.96 -17.88 12.09
C HIS A 1 -0.73 -17.08 11.64
N ARG A 2 -0.79 -16.21 10.59
CA ARG A 2 0.37 -15.42 10.12
C ARG A 2 0.31 -13.91 10.39
N GLN A 3 -0.84 -13.36 10.81
CA GLN A 3 -0.99 -11.92 11.07
C GLN A 3 -0.72 -11.62 12.54
N PHE A 4 0.21 -10.72 12.82
CA PHE A 4 0.61 -10.30 14.17
C PHE A 4 0.73 -11.47 15.18
N PRO A 5 1.51 -12.53 14.87
CA PRO A 5 1.51 -13.78 15.64
C PRO A 5 2.06 -13.61 17.07
N LEU A 6 2.76 -12.50 17.33
CA LEU A 6 3.34 -12.17 18.64
C LEU A 6 2.46 -11.21 19.44
N HIS A 7 1.36 -10.71 18.86
CA HIS A 7 0.42 -9.84 19.57
C HIS A 7 -0.48 -10.71 20.47
N GLU A 8 -0.68 -10.29 21.72
CA GLU A 8 -1.41 -11.05 22.76
C GLU A 8 -2.76 -11.56 22.27
N MET A 9 -3.53 -10.70 21.59
CA MET A 9 -4.82 -11.02 20.99
C MET A 9 -4.80 -12.22 20.00
N PHE A 10 -3.68 -12.45 19.30
CA PHE A 10 -3.56 -13.50 18.28
C PHE A 10 -2.61 -14.65 18.68
N LEU A 11 -1.99 -14.54 19.84
CA LEU A 11 -0.94 -15.45 20.34
C LEU A 11 -1.50 -16.85 20.63
N GLN A 12 -2.68 -16.93 21.26
CA GLN A 12 -3.30 -18.21 21.60
C GLN A 12 -3.96 -18.83 20.36
N LYS A 13 -3.53 -20.05 20.00
CA LYS A 13 -4.19 -20.84 18.95
C LYS A 13 -5.62 -21.15 19.39
N GLY A 14 -6.60 -20.79 18.55
CA GLY A 14 -8.01 -20.94 18.90
C GLY A 14 -8.47 -20.01 20.03
N GLY A 15 -7.70 -18.97 20.36
CA GLY A 15 -8.16 -17.92 21.26
C GLY A 15 -9.18 -17.00 20.58
N HIS A 16 -9.90 -16.22 21.39
CA HIS A 16 -10.97 -15.32 20.94
C HIS A 16 -10.58 -14.42 19.75
N GLY A 17 -9.37 -13.86 19.73
CA GLY A 17 -8.92 -13.01 18.62
C GLY A 17 -8.73 -13.76 17.31
N GLN A 18 -8.29 -15.02 17.33
CA GLN A 18 -8.21 -15.84 16.10
C GLN A 18 -9.60 -16.23 15.59
N GLU A 19 -10.54 -16.49 16.49
CA GLU A 19 -11.93 -16.77 16.13
C GLU A 19 -12.62 -15.55 15.54
N ASP A 20 -12.45 -14.37 16.14
CA ASP A 20 -12.99 -13.12 15.62
C ASP A 20 -12.42 -12.77 14.26
N LEU A 21 -11.10 -12.92 14.09
CA LEU A 21 -10.47 -12.74 12.78
C LEU A 21 -11.04 -13.69 11.74
N PHE A 22 -11.24 -14.97 12.11
CA PHE A 22 -11.87 -15.93 11.22
C PHE A 22 -13.32 -15.55 10.89
N ARG A 23 -14.12 -15.14 11.88
CA ARG A 23 -15.52 -14.70 11.69
C ARG A 23 -15.60 -13.51 10.73
N VAL A 24 -14.84 -12.45 10.98
CA VAL A 24 -14.83 -11.24 10.14
C VAL A 24 -14.45 -11.58 8.70
N LEU A 25 -13.35 -12.33 8.50
CA LEU A 25 -12.89 -12.69 7.16
C LEU A 25 -13.83 -13.66 6.45
N LYS A 26 -14.46 -14.59 7.18
CA LYS A 26 -15.45 -15.51 6.62
C LYS A 26 -16.67 -14.75 6.09
N VAL A 27 -17.22 -13.81 6.86
CA VAL A 27 -18.34 -12.98 6.43
C VAL A 27 -17.93 -12.10 5.24
N HIS A 28 -16.75 -11.48 5.28
CA HIS A 28 -16.23 -10.70 4.15
C HIS A 28 -16.11 -11.52 2.87
N ALA A 29 -15.60 -12.75 2.96
CA ALA A 29 -15.50 -13.66 1.82
C ALA A 29 -16.86 -14.06 1.24
N GLN A 30 -17.92 -14.09 2.04
CA GLN A 30 -19.29 -14.36 1.57
C GLN A 30 -19.94 -13.14 0.92
N VAL A 31 -19.66 -11.95 1.46
CA VAL A 31 -20.23 -10.68 0.96
C VAL A 31 -19.51 -10.20 -0.31
N SER A 32 -18.21 -10.47 -0.45
CA SER A 32 -17.37 -10.03 -1.56
C SER A 32 -16.48 -11.17 -2.08
N PRO A 33 -17.08 -12.26 -2.63
CA PRO A 33 -16.35 -13.49 -2.97
C PRO A 33 -15.29 -13.30 -4.05
N ASP A 34 -15.52 -12.41 -5.01
CA ASP A 34 -14.60 -12.15 -6.13
C ASP A 34 -13.39 -11.28 -5.75
N GLU A 35 -13.43 -10.66 -4.56
CA GLU A 35 -12.40 -9.75 -4.08
C GLU A 35 -11.65 -10.29 -2.86
N TYR A 36 -12.15 -11.34 -2.21
CA TYR A 36 -11.48 -11.87 -1.03
C TYR A 36 -10.07 -12.37 -1.36
N CYS A 37 -9.09 -11.82 -0.65
CA CYS A 37 -7.69 -12.23 -0.76
C CYS A 37 -6.95 -12.09 0.58
N GLN A 38 -5.75 -12.67 0.65
CA GLN A 38 -4.93 -12.71 1.88
C GLN A 38 -4.57 -11.33 2.45
N ALA A 39 -4.65 -10.27 1.65
CA ALA A 39 -4.38 -8.91 2.07
C ALA A 39 -5.45 -8.34 3.02
N HIS A 40 -6.64 -8.95 3.13
CA HIS A 40 -7.66 -8.51 4.11
C HIS A 40 -7.33 -8.92 5.54
N ALA A 41 -6.62 -10.03 5.73
CA ALA A 41 -6.29 -10.54 7.05
C ALA A 41 -5.50 -9.55 7.92
N PRO A 42 -4.43 -8.87 7.44
CA PRO A 42 -3.76 -7.87 8.25
C PRO A 42 -4.64 -6.64 8.54
N LEU A 43 -5.49 -6.21 7.61
CA LEU A 43 -6.44 -5.11 7.83
C LEU A 43 -7.43 -5.46 8.94
N ALA A 44 -8.08 -6.61 8.83
CA ALA A 44 -9.02 -7.10 9.84
C ALA A 44 -8.35 -7.27 11.21
N ALA A 45 -7.10 -7.73 11.25
CA ALA A 45 -6.35 -7.86 12.50
C ALA A 45 -6.09 -6.50 13.16
N VAL A 46 -5.66 -5.48 12.39
CA VAL A 46 -5.47 -4.11 12.91
C VAL A 46 -6.78 -3.57 13.47
N LEU A 47 -7.90 -3.74 12.76
CA LEU A 47 -9.21 -3.29 13.21
C LEU A 47 -9.65 -4.00 14.49
N LEU A 48 -9.51 -5.32 14.57
CA LEU A 48 -9.88 -6.10 15.75
C LEU A 48 -9.08 -5.73 17.00
N MET A 49 -7.85 -5.24 16.85
CA MET A 49 -7.08 -4.71 17.96
C MET A 49 -7.64 -3.39 18.51
N GLN A 50 -8.48 -2.68 17.75
CA GLN A 50 -9.04 -1.37 18.11
C GLN A 50 -10.54 -1.40 18.41
N MET A 51 -11.27 -2.41 17.90
CA MET A 51 -12.73 -2.48 18.03
C MET A 51 -13.25 -3.92 18.01
N PRO A 52 -14.47 -4.18 18.53
CA PRO A 52 -15.11 -5.48 18.45
C PRO A 52 -15.35 -5.98 17.02
N ALA A 53 -15.64 -7.28 16.86
CA ALA A 53 -15.71 -7.95 15.57
C ALA A 53 -16.73 -7.35 14.57
N GLU A 54 -17.93 -7.00 15.03
CA GLU A 54 -18.96 -6.44 14.14
C GLU A 54 -18.57 -5.05 13.59
N PRO A 55 -18.19 -4.05 14.42
CA PRO A 55 -17.62 -2.80 13.91
C PRO A 55 -16.39 -3.00 13.02
N ALA A 56 -15.51 -3.95 13.35
CA ALA A 56 -14.33 -4.25 12.55
C ALA A 56 -14.71 -4.75 11.14
N PHE A 57 -15.75 -5.57 11.02
CA PHE A 57 -16.28 -5.99 9.72
C PHE A 57 -16.80 -4.80 8.90
N TRP A 58 -17.63 -3.94 9.49
CA TRP A 58 -18.19 -2.78 8.77
C TRP A 58 -17.11 -1.76 8.38
N CYS A 59 -16.10 -1.59 9.22
CA CYS A 59 -14.95 -0.77 8.92
C CYS A 59 -14.13 -1.36 7.76
N LEU A 60 -13.83 -2.67 7.79
CA LEU A 60 -13.16 -3.37 6.68
C LEU A 60 -13.92 -3.20 5.37
N LYS A 61 -15.24 -3.41 5.37
CA LYS A 61 -16.08 -3.22 4.19
C LYS A 61 -16.02 -1.78 3.67
N SER A 62 -16.06 -0.81 4.59
CA SER A 62 -15.97 0.62 4.22
C SER A 62 -14.61 0.98 3.64
N ILE A 63 -13.52 0.40 4.14
CA ILE A 63 -12.17 0.57 3.55
C ILE A 63 -12.19 0.08 2.09
N CYS A 64 -12.62 -1.15 1.86
CA CYS A 64 -12.65 -1.76 0.53
C CYS A 64 -13.54 -0.99 -0.45
N ASP A 65 -14.73 -0.59 -0.03
CA ASP A 65 -15.73 0.01 -0.93
C ASP A 65 -15.49 1.50 -1.19
N LYS A 66 -15.06 2.25 -0.16
CA LYS A 66 -15.05 3.72 -0.21
C LYS A 66 -13.66 4.30 -0.36
N TYR A 67 -12.67 3.73 0.32
CA TYR A 67 -11.32 4.30 0.35
C TYR A 67 -10.40 3.73 -0.72
N VAL A 68 -10.50 2.42 -0.97
CA VAL A 68 -9.63 1.71 -1.93
C VAL A 68 -10.41 0.82 -2.91
N PRO A 69 -11.42 1.37 -3.61
CA PRO A 69 -12.26 0.59 -4.51
C PRO A 69 -11.43 -0.09 -5.61
N GLY A 70 -11.70 -1.38 -5.83
CA GLY A 70 -11.05 -2.18 -6.87
C GLY A 70 -9.63 -2.66 -6.55
N TYR A 71 -9.06 -2.36 -5.37
CA TYR A 71 -7.73 -2.84 -4.98
C TYR A 71 -7.62 -4.36 -4.97
N TYR A 72 -8.72 -5.04 -4.64
CA TYR A 72 -8.78 -6.48 -4.47
C TYR A 72 -9.48 -7.21 -5.62
N ALA A 73 -9.88 -6.46 -6.65
CA ALA A 73 -10.47 -7.04 -7.85
C ALA A 73 -9.45 -7.88 -8.64
N ARG A 74 -9.96 -8.84 -9.42
CA ARG A 74 -9.13 -9.69 -10.29
C ARG A 74 -8.32 -8.83 -11.25
N GLY A 75 -7.04 -9.16 -11.41
CA GLY A 75 -6.12 -8.42 -12.29
C GLY A 75 -5.47 -7.19 -11.66
N LEU A 76 -5.89 -6.76 -10.45
CA LEU A 76 -5.25 -5.70 -9.67
C LEU A 76 -5.09 -4.38 -10.45
N GLU A 77 -6.03 -4.05 -11.32
CA GLU A 77 -5.90 -2.87 -12.20
C GLU A 77 -5.79 -1.57 -11.40
N ALA A 78 -6.56 -1.42 -10.31
CA ALA A 78 -6.50 -0.26 -9.43
C ALA A 78 -5.10 -0.12 -8.79
N ILE A 79 -4.51 -1.22 -8.31
CA ILE A 79 -3.14 -1.23 -7.76
C ILE A 79 -2.11 -0.85 -8.82
N GLN A 80 -2.28 -1.34 -10.06
CA GLN A 80 -1.38 -1.00 -11.15
C GLN A 80 -1.47 0.50 -11.53
N ILE A 81 -2.67 1.06 -11.57
CA ILE A 81 -2.90 2.50 -11.79
C ILE A 81 -2.24 3.32 -10.68
N ASP A 82 -2.49 2.96 -9.42
CA ASP A 82 -1.90 3.65 -8.28
C ASP A 82 -0.39 3.51 -8.25
N GLY A 83 0.16 2.41 -8.77
CA GLY A 83 1.59 2.28 -8.99
C GLY A 83 2.14 3.21 -10.04
N ASP A 84 1.46 3.39 -11.16
CA ASP A 84 1.86 4.38 -12.17
C ASP A 84 1.81 5.80 -11.62
N ILE A 85 0.79 6.12 -10.80
CA ILE A 85 0.66 7.41 -10.11
C ILE A 85 1.83 7.61 -9.15
N LEU A 86 2.08 6.64 -8.24
CA LEU A 86 3.18 6.70 -7.27
C LEU A 86 4.52 6.90 -7.97
N TYR A 87 4.76 6.15 -9.04
CA TYR A 87 5.98 6.22 -9.83
C TYR A 87 6.16 7.58 -10.51
N LYS A 88 5.06 8.18 -10.98
CA LYS A 88 5.08 9.50 -11.57
C LYS A 88 5.33 10.59 -10.53
N LEU A 89 4.69 10.50 -9.37
CA LEU A 89 4.91 11.42 -8.24
C LEU A 89 6.36 11.33 -7.73
N LEU A 90 6.95 10.13 -7.71
CA LEU A 90 8.35 9.94 -7.33
C LEU A 90 9.31 10.76 -8.19
N LYS A 91 9.00 10.97 -9.48
CA LYS A 91 9.81 11.83 -10.36
C LYS A 91 9.98 13.24 -9.80
N LYS A 92 8.95 13.79 -9.14
CA LYS A 92 8.99 15.11 -8.50
C LYS A 92 9.71 15.05 -7.14
N VAL A 93 9.38 14.05 -6.33
CA VAL A 93 9.86 13.93 -4.93
C VAL A 93 11.31 13.48 -4.81
N SER A 94 11.74 12.55 -5.66
CA SER A 94 13.11 12.02 -5.71
C SER A 94 13.49 11.67 -7.15
N PRO A 95 13.95 12.65 -7.94
CA PRO A 95 14.35 12.43 -9.33
C PRO A 95 15.45 11.37 -9.48
N SER A 96 16.34 11.23 -8.50
CA SER A 96 17.41 10.22 -8.49
C SER A 96 16.84 8.81 -8.35
N ALA A 97 15.92 8.59 -7.40
CA ALA A 97 15.28 7.29 -7.22
C ALA A 97 14.45 6.92 -8.45
N TYR A 98 13.68 7.87 -9.00
CA TYR A 98 12.91 7.66 -10.23
C TYR A 98 13.82 7.26 -11.42
N LYS A 99 14.91 7.99 -11.66
CA LYS A 99 15.86 7.68 -12.74
C LYS A 99 16.46 6.28 -12.57
N HIS A 100 16.79 5.91 -11.33
CA HIS A 100 17.33 4.59 -11.00
C HIS A 100 16.34 3.47 -11.32
N LEU A 101 15.12 3.54 -10.78
CA LEU A 101 14.06 2.56 -11.06
C LEU A 101 13.79 2.47 -12.57
N LYS A 102 13.76 3.60 -13.28
CA LYS A 102 13.56 3.64 -14.72
C LYS A 102 14.70 2.96 -15.49
N LYS A 103 15.96 3.24 -15.12
CA LYS A 103 17.14 2.64 -15.74
C LYS A 103 17.11 1.12 -15.64
N HIS A 104 16.70 0.60 -14.49
CA HIS A 104 16.66 -0.84 -14.21
C HIS A 104 15.31 -1.49 -14.52
N LYS A 105 14.37 -0.76 -15.17
CA LYS A 105 13.03 -1.23 -15.55
C LYS A 105 12.26 -1.87 -14.37
N ILE A 106 12.39 -1.27 -13.19
CA ILE A 106 11.74 -1.76 -11.97
C ILE A 106 10.34 -1.17 -11.91
N GLU A 107 9.35 -2.03 -12.16
CA GLU A 107 7.95 -1.64 -12.13
C GLU A 107 7.42 -1.52 -10.70
N PRO A 108 6.49 -0.57 -10.43
CA PRO A 108 5.94 -0.35 -9.10
C PRO A 108 5.36 -1.60 -8.44
N VAL A 109 4.65 -2.42 -9.22
CA VAL A 109 4.02 -3.67 -8.79
C VAL A 109 4.99 -4.63 -8.07
N LEU A 110 6.30 -4.54 -8.34
CA LEU A 110 7.32 -5.39 -7.75
C LEU A 110 7.64 -5.07 -6.28
N TYR A 111 7.30 -3.87 -5.80
CA TYR A 111 7.62 -3.44 -4.43
C TYR A 111 6.43 -2.88 -3.66
N MET A 112 5.44 -2.26 -4.31
CA MET A 112 4.37 -1.55 -3.60
C MET A 112 3.09 -2.35 -3.39
N THR A 113 2.93 -3.49 -4.07
CA THR A 113 1.67 -4.26 -4.04
C THR A 113 1.27 -4.60 -2.61
N GLU A 114 2.21 -5.11 -1.80
CA GLU A 114 1.93 -5.40 -0.38
C GLU A 114 1.67 -4.11 0.42
N TRP A 115 2.44 -3.05 0.17
CA TRP A 115 2.28 -1.77 0.85
C TRP A 115 0.86 -1.21 0.72
N PHE A 116 0.32 -1.18 -0.49
CA PHE A 116 -0.99 -0.59 -0.77
C PHE A 116 -2.12 -1.56 -0.44
N MET A 117 -2.03 -2.84 -0.81
CA MET A 117 -3.08 -3.81 -0.51
C MET A 117 -3.23 -4.08 0.99
N CYS A 118 -2.15 -3.96 1.77
CA CYS A 118 -2.18 -4.14 3.22
C CYS A 118 -2.18 -2.80 3.98
N LEU A 119 -2.37 -1.65 3.33
CA LEU A 119 -2.35 -0.33 3.97
C LEU A 119 -1.16 -0.15 4.95
N PHE A 120 0.01 -0.59 4.51
CA PHE A 120 1.28 -0.60 5.26
C PHE A 120 1.33 -1.39 6.58
N SER A 121 0.25 -2.06 6.97
CA SER A 121 0.14 -2.81 8.24
C SER A 121 1.14 -3.97 8.39
N ARG A 122 1.67 -4.50 7.27
CA ARG A 122 2.73 -5.53 7.26
C ARG A 122 4.13 -4.97 7.15
N THR A 123 4.27 -3.68 6.86
CA THR A 123 5.54 -3.06 6.50
C THR A 123 6.05 -2.15 7.61
N LEU A 124 5.18 -1.32 8.19
CA LEU A 124 5.57 -0.33 9.17
C LEU A 124 5.59 -0.91 10.60
N PRO A 125 6.42 -0.35 11.49
CA PRO A 125 6.31 -0.56 12.93
C PRO A 125 4.91 -0.19 13.43
N TRP A 126 4.44 -0.87 14.47
CA TRP A 126 3.06 -0.75 14.97
C TRP A 126 2.64 0.70 15.27
N SER A 127 3.49 1.49 15.95
CA SER A 127 3.17 2.88 16.28
C SER A 127 2.97 3.74 15.03
N SER A 128 3.78 3.50 13.98
CA SER A 128 3.62 4.14 12.68
C SER A 128 2.38 3.68 11.93
N VAL A 129 2.01 2.39 12.02
CA VAL A 129 0.75 1.88 11.42
C VAL A 129 -0.45 2.64 11.97
N LEU A 130 -0.53 2.78 13.31
CA LEU A 130 -1.64 3.48 13.96
C LEU A 130 -1.78 4.93 13.46
N ARG A 131 -0.68 5.68 13.43
CA ARG A 131 -0.70 7.08 12.95
C ARG A 131 -1.03 7.20 11.47
N VAL A 132 -0.50 6.30 10.64
CA VAL A 132 -0.83 6.27 9.21
C VAL A 132 -2.31 5.96 8.99
N TRP A 133 -2.88 5.05 9.79
CA TRP A 133 -4.31 4.70 9.73
C TRP A 133 -5.20 5.84 10.22
N ASP A 134 -4.83 6.53 11.31
CA ASP A 134 -5.53 7.74 11.80
C ASP A 134 -5.61 8.80 10.68
N MET A 135 -4.47 9.11 10.06
CA MET A 135 -4.41 10.05 8.94
C MET A 135 -5.18 9.55 7.73
N PHE A 136 -5.11 8.26 7.41
CA PHE A 136 -5.81 7.68 6.26
C PHE A 136 -7.34 7.80 6.38
N PHE A 137 -7.91 7.57 7.57
CA PHE A 137 -9.34 7.78 7.80
C PHE A 137 -9.74 9.25 7.78
N CYS A 138 -8.85 10.16 8.18
CA CYS A 138 -9.12 11.60 8.20
C CYS A 138 -8.95 12.27 6.83
N GLU A 139 -7.88 11.94 6.11
CA GLU A 139 -7.44 12.61 4.89
C GLU A 139 -7.64 11.78 3.61
N GLY A 140 -7.94 10.48 3.73
CA GLY A 140 -8.15 9.57 2.61
C GLY A 140 -6.89 8.97 2.01
N VAL A 141 -7.05 8.39 0.81
CA VAL A 141 -6.04 7.53 0.14
C VAL A 141 -4.70 8.25 -0.15
N LYS A 142 -4.70 9.59 -0.23
CA LYS A 142 -3.47 10.38 -0.43
C LYS A 142 -2.38 10.10 0.60
N VAL A 143 -2.76 9.69 1.81
CA VAL A 143 -1.83 9.30 2.88
C VAL A 143 -0.97 8.11 2.45
N LEU A 144 -1.54 7.12 1.76
CA LEU A 144 -0.79 5.94 1.29
C LEU A 144 0.32 6.34 0.31
N PHE A 145 0.03 7.28 -0.58
CA PHE A 145 1.01 7.84 -1.51
C PHE A 145 2.11 8.61 -0.79
N ARG A 146 1.76 9.43 0.21
CA ARG A 146 2.77 10.15 1.03
C ARG A 146 3.72 9.17 1.71
N VAL A 147 3.20 8.12 2.35
CA VAL A 147 4.01 7.07 2.97
C VAL A 147 4.91 6.39 1.92
N GLY A 148 4.34 5.91 0.83
CA GLY A 148 5.10 5.25 -0.25
C GLY A 148 6.22 6.12 -0.83
N LEU A 149 5.96 7.42 -1.00
CA LEU A 149 6.96 8.39 -1.50
C LEU A 149 8.09 8.61 -0.50
N VAL A 150 7.80 8.69 0.81
CA VAL A 150 8.83 8.78 1.85
C VAL A 150 9.68 7.51 1.85
N LEU A 151 9.05 6.33 1.86
CA LEU A 151 9.75 5.04 1.84
C LEU A 151 10.66 4.92 0.61
N LEU A 152 10.19 5.29 -0.59
CA LEU A 152 11.00 5.27 -1.80
C LEU A 152 12.14 6.30 -1.76
N LYS A 153 11.87 7.54 -1.34
CA LYS A 153 12.86 8.62 -1.30
C LYS A 153 14.04 8.27 -0.38
N TYR A 154 13.75 7.74 0.80
CA TYR A 154 14.77 7.45 1.80
C TYR A 154 15.32 6.02 1.70
N GLY A 155 14.50 5.06 1.28
CA GLY A 155 14.94 3.70 0.97
C GLY A 155 15.87 3.65 -0.24
N LEU A 156 15.73 4.57 -1.20
CA LEU A 156 16.61 4.73 -2.36
C LEU A 156 17.37 6.06 -2.33
N ARG A 157 17.80 6.49 -1.14
CA ARG A 157 18.71 7.65 -1.01
C ARG A 157 20.04 7.38 -1.71
N SER A 158 20.76 8.45 -2.05
CA SER A 158 22.01 8.38 -2.82
C SER A 158 23.03 7.35 -2.31
N GLN A 159 23.18 7.21 -0.99
CA GLN A 159 24.09 6.25 -0.39
C GLN A 159 23.67 4.78 -0.59
N VAL A 160 22.36 4.52 -0.63
CA VAL A 160 21.82 3.18 -0.91
C VAL A 160 21.96 2.88 -2.40
N LEU A 161 21.63 3.83 -3.27
CA LEU A 161 21.74 3.67 -4.72
C LEU A 161 23.14 3.27 -5.19
N LYS A 162 24.19 3.80 -4.54
CA LYS A 162 25.59 3.41 -4.82
C LYS A 162 25.86 1.91 -4.61
N ARG A 163 25.06 1.25 -3.77
CA ARG A 163 25.15 -0.18 -3.45
C ARG A 163 24.15 -1.03 -4.23
N CYS A 164 23.35 -0.42 -5.10
CA CYS A 164 22.32 -1.10 -5.88
C CYS A 164 22.65 -1.01 -7.38
N PRO A 165 23.55 -1.85 -7.92
CA PRO A 165 23.91 -1.80 -9.33
C PRO A 165 22.81 -2.30 -10.28
N GLY A 166 21.85 -3.07 -9.79
CA GLY A 166 20.82 -3.71 -10.59
C GLY A 166 19.45 -3.80 -9.92
N MET A 167 18.54 -4.50 -10.60
CA MET A 167 17.16 -4.71 -10.13
C MET A 167 17.11 -5.48 -8.81
N TYR A 168 17.91 -6.55 -8.69
CA TYR A 168 17.90 -7.43 -7.52
C TYR A 168 18.22 -6.68 -6.22
N GLU A 169 19.36 -5.98 -6.19
CA GLU A 169 19.81 -5.23 -5.00
C GLU A 169 18.85 -4.08 -4.67
N THR A 170 18.26 -3.47 -5.70
CA THR A 170 17.26 -2.40 -5.51
C THR A 170 16.00 -2.95 -4.84
N LEU A 171 15.47 -4.09 -5.31
CA LEU A 171 14.31 -4.73 -4.70
C LEU A 171 14.62 -5.26 -3.30
N GLN A 172 15.85 -5.70 -3.04
CA GLN A 172 16.28 -6.10 -1.70
C GLN A 172 16.36 -4.90 -0.75
N ALA A 173 16.85 -3.75 -1.22
CA ALA A 173 16.87 -2.50 -0.45
C ALA A 173 15.46 -2.00 -0.14
N LEU A 174 14.52 -2.09 -1.08
CA LEU A 174 13.12 -1.72 -0.86
C LEU A 174 12.38 -2.69 0.08
N ARG A 175 12.77 -3.96 0.13
CA ARG A 175 12.24 -4.93 1.09
C ARG A 175 12.79 -4.73 2.50
N ASN A 176 14.01 -4.19 2.62
CA ASN A 176 14.71 -3.99 3.89
C ASN A 176 15.04 -2.51 4.10
N ILE A 177 14.02 -1.65 4.01
CA ILE A 177 14.18 -0.23 4.29
C ILE A 177 14.58 -0.06 5.76
N ASP A 178 15.49 0.89 6.01
CA ASP A 178 15.99 1.21 7.33
C ASP A 178 14.85 1.51 8.33
N HIS A 179 14.89 0.90 9.52
CA HIS A 179 13.85 1.05 10.54
C HIS A 179 13.67 2.51 10.99
N GLY A 180 14.73 3.32 10.96
CA GLY A 180 14.64 4.74 11.29
C GLY A 180 13.80 5.54 10.29
N VAL A 181 13.73 5.11 9.03
CA VAL A 181 12.84 5.70 8.01
C VAL A 181 11.37 5.37 8.29
N MET A 182 11.11 4.18 8.81
CA MET A 182 9.75 3.74 9.14
C MET A 182 9.28 4.17 10.53
N ALA A 183 10.18 4.70 11.37
CA ALA A 183 9.87 5.15 12.70
C ALA A 183 8.90 6.35 12.66
N GLU A 184 7.91 6.34 13.56
CA GLU A 184 6.76 7.25 13.57
C GLU A 184 7.17 8.72 13.42
N GLY A 185 8.06 9.21 14.28
CA GLY A 185 8.47 10.61 14.28
C GLY A 185 9.13 11.05 12.98
N PHE A 186 10.00 10.21 12.40
CA PHE A 186 10.64 10.53 11.12
C PHE A 186 9.63 10.45 9.97
N LEU A 187 8.84 9.39 9.91
CA LEU A 187 7.89 9.15 8.83
C LEU A 187 6.86 10.27 8.74
N LEU A 188 6.21 10.62 9.85
CA LEU A 188 5.19 11.68 9.88
C LEU A 188 5.79 13.05 9.53
N PHE A 189 6.96 13.37 10.08
CA PHE A 189 7.66 14.60 9.76
C PHE A 189 7.97 14.72 8.26
N GLN A 190 8.39 13.64 7.61
CA GLN A 190 8.64 13.66 6.18
C GLN A 190 7.37 13.68 5.33
N MET A 191 6.29 13.01 5.77
CA MET A 191 5.01 13.04 5.09
C MET A 191 4.42 14.45 5.03
N GLN A 192 4.51 15.23 6.11
CA GLN A 192 4.02 16.61 6.17
C GLN A 192 4.79 17.56 5.24
N ARG A 193 6.02 17.21 4.86
CA ARG A 193 6.86 18.00 3.95
C ARG A 193 6.60 17.69 2.48
N LEU A 194 5.77 16.67 2.19
CA LEU A 194 5.34 16.39 0.84
C LEU A 194 4.15 17.29 0.51
N ASP A 195 4.37 18.22 -0.41
CA ASP A 195 3.30 19.01 -1.02
C ASP A 195 2.56 18.15 -2.04
N LEU A 196 1.74 17.23 -1.52
CA LEU A 196 0.85 16.36 -2.30
C LEU A 196 -0.59 16.64 -1.87
N THR A 197 -1.33 17.32 -2.74
CA THR A 197 -2.75 17.60 -2.55
C THR A 197 -3.61 16.49 -3.13
N GLU A 198 -4.90 16.49 -2.76
CA GLU A 198 -5.89 15.57 -3.34
C GLU A 198 -6.11 15.85 -4.83
N ASP A 199 -6.14 17.12 -5.20
CA ASP A 199 -6.15 17.60 -6.59
C ASP A 199 -5.01 17.04 -7.43
N ASP A 200 -3.78 17.05 -6.90
CA ASP A 200 -2.62 16.49 -7.60
C ASP A 200 -2.81 15.00 -7.89
N LEU A 201 -3.33 14.27 -6.89
CA LEU A 201 -3.57 12.84 -7.01
C LEU A 201 -4.69 12.56 -8.01
N GLN A 202 -5.79 13.30 -7.97
CA GLN A 202 -6.92 13.13 -8.87
C GLN A 202 -6.53 13.46 -10.33
N ARG A 203 -5.78 14.54 -10.54
CA ARG A 203 -5.26 14.89 -11.88
C ARG A 203 -4.36 13.79 -12.43
N GLU A 204 -3.48 13.23 -11.60
CA GLU A 204 -2.59 12.16 -12.04
C GLU A 204 -3.34 10.84 -12.27
N HIS A 205 -4.34 10.52 -11.44
CA HIS A 205 -5.22 9.37 -11.65
C HIS A 205 -5.92 9.43 -13.01
N GLN A 206 -6.56 10.55 -13.34
CA GLN A 206 -7.22 10.73 -14.63
C GLN A 206 -6.25 10.54 -15.81
N ARG A 207 -5.02 11.06 -15.69
CA ARG A 207 -3.98 10.90 -16.71
C ARG A 207 -3.57 9.45 -16.91
N GLN A 208 -3.34 8.69 -15.83
CA GLN A 208 -2.92 7.30 -15.94
C GLN A 208 -4.05 6.40 -16.49
N VAL A 209 -5.30 6.64 -16.08
CA VAL A 209 -6.47 5.93 -16.63
C VAL A 209 -6.61 6.18 -18.14
N GLN A 210 -6.52 7.44 -18.58
CA GLN A 210 -6.59 7.78 -20.00
C GLN A 210 -5.46 7.12 -20.80
N LYS A 211 -4.24 7.16 -20.28
CA LYS A 211 -3.07 6.56 -20.91
C LYS A 211 -3.23 5.05 -21.08
N ARG A 212 -3.73 4.34 -20.07
CA ARG A 212 -3.99 2.89 -20.14
C ARG A 212 -5.10 2.56 -21.13
N ARG A 213 -6.19 3.33 -21.14
CA ARG A 213 -7.28 3.17 -22.12
C ARG A 213 -6.78 3.37 -23.54
N GLN A 214 -5.93 4.36 -23.79
CA GLN A 214 -5.34 4.57 -25.12
C GLN A 214 -4.43 3.42 -25.52
N ALA A 215 -3.53 2.99 -24.64
CA ALA A 215 -2.63 1.86 -24.91
C ALA A 215 -3.39 0.56 -25.22
N ALA A 216 -4.51 0.31 -24.53
CA ALA A 216 -5.38 -0.85 -24.79
C ALA A 216 -6.05 -0.76 -26.17
N LYS A 217 -6.51 0.43 -26.58
CA LYS A 217 -7.07 0.66 -27.92
C LYS A 217 -6.02 0.44 -29.01
N ASP A 218 -4.82 0.97 -28.82
CA ASP A 218 -3.72 0.84 -29.77
C ASP A 218 -3.29 -0.63 -29.93
N ALA A 219 -3.22 -1.37 -28.82
CA ALA A 219 -2.94 -2.81 -28.84
C ALA A 219 -4.03 -3.62 -29.58
N ALA A 220 -5.31 -3.27 -29.38
CA ALA A 220 -6.42 -3.91 -30.08
C ALA A 220 -6.47 -3.58 -31.59
N ALA A 221 -6.01 -2.38 -31.98
CA ALA A 221 -5.91 -1.97 -33.36
C ALA A 221 -4.74 -2.63 -34.12
N ASN A 222 -3.59 -2.82 -33.44
CA ASN A 222 -2.40 -3.45 -34.02
C ASN A 222 -2.43 -4.98 -34.01
N GLY A 223 -3.39 -5.59 -33.29
CA GLY A 223 -3.61 -7.04 -33.25
C GLY A 223 -4.65 -7.55 -34.25
N ARG A 224 -5.09 -6.71 -35.21
CA ARG A 224 -5.98 -7.05 -36.33
C ARG A 224 -5.25 -6.98 -37.65
#